data_AF-A0A7R7WE39-F1
#
_entry.id   AF-A0A7R7WE39-F1
#
_cell.length_a   1.000
_cell.length_b   1.000
_cell.length_c   1.000
_cell.angle_alpha   90.00
_cell.angle_beta   90.00
_cell.angle_gamma   90.00
#
_symmetry.space_group_name_H-M   'P 1'
#
loop_
_entity.id
_entity.type
_entity.pdbx_description
1 polymer ?
#
loop_
_entity_poly.entity_id
_entity_poly.type
_entity_poly.pdbx_seq_one_letter_code
_entity_poly.pdbx_strand_id
1 'polypeptide(L)'
;MEHGLDAPKHLDGMFSWVLYDKNQDRVVAARDPIGITSFYIGWSSETPGAVYFASELKSLHPVCDKIQAFPPGHIFDSKTGSFTRYFEPTWWDPTNVPSAPVDYKVIRASLEKSVRKRLMAEVPYGVLLSGGLDSSLVASIAQRETLRMQEAAKAAQAQGAELNELVGIDDSNDLSTVTTFQQLHSFSIGLPGAPDTEAALKVAKFLGTKHHAFTFTVEDGLNALSDVIYHLETYDVTTIRASTPMYLLSRKIKAMGVKMVLSGEGSDEIFGGYLYFHAAPDREEFHKETVRRVKNLHLADCLRANKSTSAWGLEARVPFLDKEFLETCMGVEPSEKMITKERIEKYILRKAFDTTDEPDVKPYLPDNILWRQKEQFSDGVGYSWIDALKDQAEVHVTDEMMKNPKPEWGSDIPDTKEAYV
;
A
#
# COMPACT_ATOMS: atom_id res chain seq x y z
N MET A 1 -31.21 -6.35 4.14
CA MET A 1 -30.08 -5.50 3.70
C MET A 1 -30.62 -4.47 2.73
N GLU A 2 -30.59 -3.17 3.06
CA GLU A 2 -31.11 -2.07 2.23
C GLU A 2 -30.52 -2.04 0.81
N HIS A 3 -29.19 -2.15 0.72
CA HIS A 3 -28.45 -2.17 -0.54
C HIS A 3 -28.15 -3.58 -1.07
N GLY A 4 -28.66 -4.64 -0.43
CA GLY A 4 -28.46 -6.02 -0.88
C GLY A 4 -27.00 -6.37 -1.23
N LEU A 5 -26.78 -6.94 -2.42
CA LEU A 5 -25.45 -7.26 -2.95
C LEU A 5 -24.67 -6.05 -3.49
N ASP A 6 -25.32 -4.89 -3.61
CA ASP A 6 -24.67 -3.65 -4.04
C ASP A 6 -24.02 -2.89 -2.87
N ALA A 7 -24.21 -3.34 -1.63
CA ALA A 7 -23.65 -2.70 -0.44
C ALA A 7 -22.14 -2.32 -0.57
N PRO A 8 -21.23 -3.16 -1.11
CA PRO A 8 -19.84 -2.78 -1.28
C PRO A 8 -19.59 -1.56 -2.18
N LYS A 9 -20.50 -1.24 -3.11
CA LYS A 9 -20.37 -0.07 -4.01
C LYS A 9 -20.39 1.25 -3.22
N HIS A 10 -21.11 1.26 -2.10
CA HIS A 10 -21.27 2.42 -1.23
C HIS A 10 -20.14 2.56 -0.21
N LEU A 11 -19.28 1.55 -0.06
CA LEU A 11 -18.16 1.58 0.89
C LEU A 11 -16.93 2.24 0.27
N ASP A 12 -16.34 3.18 0.99
CA ASP A 12 -15.14 3.90 0.59
C ASP A 12 -14.00 3.66 1.58
N GLY A 13 -13.17 2.69 1.26
CA GLY A 13 -12.06 2.28 2.12
C GLY A 13 -11.48 0.93 1.70
N MET A 14 -10.65 0.38 2.59
CA MET A 14 -10.09 -0.96 2.50
C MET A 14 -10.85 -1.87 3.46
N PHE A 15 -11.29 -3.05 3.00
CA PHE A 15 -12.14 -3.94 3.76
C PHE A 15 -12.15 -5.36 3.18
N SER A 16 -12.36 -6.31 4.08
CA SER A 16 -12.78 -7.66 3.80
C SER A 16 -13.78 -8.06 4.86
N TRP A 17 -14.97 -8.52 4.48
CA TRP A 17 -16.00 -8.89 5.46
C TRP A 17 -16.80 -10.11 5.02
N VAL A 18 -17.38 -10.77 6.02
CA VAL A 18 -18.37 -11.85 5.88
C VAL A 18 -19.58 -11.45 6.70
N LEU A 19 -20.76 -11.50 6.09
CA LEU A 19 -22.04 -11.22 6.69
C LEU A 19 -22.92 -12.46 6.57
N TYR A 20 -23.45 -12.92 7.70
CA TYR A 20 -24.46 -13.97 7.73
C TYR A 20 -25.84 -13.37 8.03
N ASP A 21 -26.76 -13.50 7.08
CA ASP A 21 -28.16 -13.15 7.26
C ASP A 21 -28.95 -14.37 7.71
N LYS A 22 -29.20 -14.44 9.02
CA LYS A 22 -29.95 -15.52 9.68
C LYS A 22 -31.37 -15.69 9.11
N ASN A 23 -32.02 -14.62 8.68
CA ASN A 23 -33.41 -14.69 8.21
C ASN A 23 -33.49 -15.35 6.82
N GLN A 24 -32.42 -15.20 6.03
CA GLN A 24 -32.33 -15.75 4.68
C GLN A 24 -31.47 -17.01 4.59
N ASP A 25 -30.87 -17.43 5.70
CA ASP A 25 -29.81 -18.44 5.76
C ASP A 25 -28.76 -18.23 4.65
N ARG A 26 -28.21 -17.03 4.60
CA ARG A 26 -27.37 -16.56 3.49
C ARG A 26 -26.07 -15.96 4.02
N VAL A 27 -24.95 -16.40 3.46
CA VAL A 27 -23.65 -15.78 3.67
C VAL A 27 -23.32 -14.91 2.46
N VAL A 28 -22.95 -13.68 2.73
CA VAL A 28 -22.42 -12.74 1.74
C VAL A 28 -21.04 -12.31 2.21
N ALA A 29 -20.07 -12.27 1.30
CA ALA A 29 -18.73 -11.79 1.63
C ALA A 29 -18.24 -10.85 0.54
N ALA A 30 -17.44 -9.84 0.89
CA ALA A 30 -16.88 -8.91 -0.09
C ALA A 30 -15.46 -8.52 0.27
N ARG A 31 -14.69 -8.13 -0.77
CA ARG A 31 -13.34 -7.61 -0.65
C ARG A 31 -13.24 -6.28 -1.40
N ASP A 32 -12.48 -5.35 -0.83
CA ASP A 32 -12.28 -4.01 -1.34
C ASP A 32 -11.84 -3.94 -2.82
N PRO A 33 -12.05 -2.78 -3.49
CA PRO A 33 -11.87 -2.61 -4.93
C PRO A 33 -10.57 -3.14 -5.54
N ILE A 34 -9.45 -2.92 -4.84
CA ILE A 34 -8.09 -3.21 -5.33
C ILE A 34 -7.50 -4.44 -4.64
N GLY A 35 -8.04 -4.85 -3.50
CA GLY A 35 -7.53 -5.96 -2.71
C GLY A 35 -6.41 -5.51 -1.78
N ILE A 36 -6.57 -4.32 -1.19
CA ILE A 36 -5.67 -3.73 -0.18
C ILE A 36 -5.59 -4.65 1.03
N THR A 37 -6.74 -5.18 1.48
CA THR A 37 -6.80 -6.21 2.53
C THR A 37 -6.58 -7.60 1.93
N SER A 38 -5.90 -8.51 2.63
CA SER A 38 -5.84 -9.92 2.22
C SER A 38 -7.11 -10.67 2.64
N PHE A 39 -7.65 -11.49 1.74
CA PHE A 39 -8.87 -12.25 2.00
C PHE A 39 -8.95 -13.48 1.10
N TYR A 40 -9.34 -14.60 1.70
CA TYR A 40 -9.36 -15.92 1.08
C TYR A 40 -10.67 -16.64 1.39
N ILE A 41 -11.03 -17.54 0.49
CA ILE A 41 -12.20 -18.41 0.59
C ILE A 41 -11.74 -19.85 0.39
N GLY A 42 -12.31 -20.78 1.15
CA GLY A 42 -11.93 -22.19 1.13
C GLY A 42 -13.12 -23.13 1.20
N TRP A 43 -12.88 -24.37 0.78
CA TRP A 43 -13.83 -25.48 0.82
C TRP A 43 -13.12 -26.75 1.28
N SER A 44 -13.91 -27.68 1.82
CA SER A 44 -13.44 -28.98 2.28
C SER A 44 -14.39 -30.09 1.85
N SER A 45 -13.85 -31.16 1.28
CA SER A 45 -14.58 -32.39 0.97
C SER A 45 -15.08 -33.13 2.21
N GLU A 46 -14.49 -32.89 3.39
CA GLU A 46 -14.96 -33.45 4.67
C GLU A 46 -16.26 -32.80 5.16
N THR A 47 -16.51 -31.55 4.77
CA THR A 47 -17.72 -30.81 5.11
C THR A 47 -18.40 -30.23 3.85
N PRO A 48 -19.03 -31.07 3.02
CA PRO A 48 -19.69 -30.61 1.79
C PRO A 48 -20.74 -29.54 2.07
N GLY A 49 -20.70 -28.44 1.32
CA GLY A 49 -21.61 -27.31 1.45
C GLY A 49 -21.16 -26.22 2.43
N ALA A 50 -20.14 -26.48 3.26
CA ALA A 50 -19.51 -25.44 4.06
C ALA A 50 -18.62 -24.54 3.19
N VAL A 51 -18.54 -23.26 3.55
CA VAL A 51 -17.65 -22.28 2.93
C VAL A 51 -16.86 -21.61 4.04
N TYR A 52 -15.55 -21.56 3.88
CA TYR A 52 -14.62 -20.98 4.84
C TYR A 52 -14.11 -19.64 4.33
N PHE A 53 -13.86 -18.70 5.23
CA PHE A 53 -13.28 -17.41 4.91
C PHE A 53 -12.20 -17.08 5.93
N ALA A 54 -11.10 -16.51 5.47
CA ALA A 54 -10.04 -16.03 6.35
C ALA A 54 -9.26 -14.89 5.71
N SER A 55 -8.66 -14.03 6.53
CA SER A 55 -7.74 -13.00 6.06
C SER A 55 -6.43 -13.59 5.53
N GLU A 56 -6.04 -14.79 5.98
CA GLU A 56 -4.75 -15.42 5.72
C GLU A 56 -4.91 -16.91 5.39
N LEU A 57 -4.17 -17.40 4.39
CA LEU A 57 -4.17 -18.78 3.90
C LEU A 57 -3.82 -19.78 4.99
N LYS A 58 -2.91 -19.42 5.91
CA LYS A 58 -2.43 -20.26 7.01
C LYS A 58 -3.56 -20.74 7.92
N SER A 59 -4.68 -20.02 7.97
CA SER A 59 -5.88 -20.40 8.73
C SER A 59 -6.78 -21.40 7.99
N LEU A 60 -6.70 -21.44 6.66
CA LEU A 60 -7.51 -22.31 5.80
C LEU A 60 -6.77 -23.60 5.41
N HIS A 61 -5.47 -23.51 5.19
CA HIS A 61 -4.63 -24.62 4.75
C HIS A 61 -4.81 -25.93 5.56
N PRO A 62 -4.95 -25.91 6.90
CA PRO A 62 -5.14 -27.14 7.67
C PRO A 62 -6.50 -27.81 7.53
N VAL A 63 -7.51 -27.10 7.00
CA VAL A 63 -8.93 -27.55 7.03
C VAL A 63 -9.62 -27.54 5.67
N CYS A 64 -9.00 -26.96 4.64
CA CYS A 64 -9.56 -26.85 3.30
C CYS A 64 -8.67 -27.57 2.27
N ASP A 65 -9.28 -28.33 1.36
CA ASP A 65 -8.59 -28.97 0.24
C ASP A 65 -8.56 -28.07 -1.02
N LYS A 66 -9.46 -27.09 -1.08
CA LYS A 66 -9.51 -26.07 -2.12
C LYS A 66 -9.53 -24.70 -1.48
N ILE A 67 -8.57 -23.86 -1.84
CA ILE A 67 -8.47 -22.48 -1.36
C ILE A 67 -8.26 -21.56 -2.56
N GLN A 68 -8.89 -20.39 -2.50
CA GLN A 68 -8.78 -19.36 -3.53
C GLN A 68 -8.60 -17.99 -2.86
N ALA A 69 -7.73 -17.14 -3.42
CA ALA A 69 -7.72 -15.72 -3.08
C ALA A 69 -9.06 -15.09 -3.48
N PHE A 70 -9.74 -14.48 -2.52
CA PHE A 70 -11.01 -13.82 -2.78
C PHE A 70 -10.76 -12.67 -3.77
N PRO A 71 -11.43 -12.62 -4.93
CA PRO A 71 -11.08 -11.66 -5.97
C PRO A 71 -11.36 -10.21 -5.54
N PRO A 72 -10.44 -9.26 -5.76
CA PRO A 72 -10.66 -7.85 -5.42
C PRO A 72 -11.86 -7.22 -6.13
N GLY A 73 -12.59 -6.35 -5.44
CA GLY A 73 -13.75 -5.64 -5.99
C GLY A 73 -14.91 -6.56 -6.34
N HIS A 74 -15.01 -7.72 -5.68
CA HIS A 74 -16.10 -8.68 -5.86
C HIS A 74 -16.89 -8.90 -4.57
N ILE A 75 -18.10 -9.39 -4.75
CA ILE A 75 -18.98 -9.92 -3.71
C ILE A 75 -19.29 -11.39 -4.02
N PHE A 76 -19.33 -12.22 -2.99
CA PHE A 76 -19.72 -13.63 -3.03
C PHE A 76 -21.10 -13.77 -2.39
N ASP A 77 -21.93 -14.64 -2.98
CA ASP A 77 -23.25 -14.98 -2.46
C ASP A 77 -23.39 -16.50 -2.30
N SER A 78 -23.64 -16.96 -1.07
CA SER A 78 -23.81 -18.40 -0.80
C SER A 78 -25.05 -19.00 -1.45
N LYS A 79 -26.06 -18.21 -1.83
CA LYS A 79 -27.26 -18.73 -2.51
C LYS A 79 -26.97 -19.17 -3.94
N THR A 80 -26.08 -18.48 -4.63
CA THR A 80 -25.70 -18.78 -6.02
C THR A 80 -24.35 -19.48 -6.11
N GLY A 81 -23.51 -19.38 -5.08
CA GLY A 81 -22.12 -19.82 -5.09
C GLY A 81 -21.24 -19.00 -6.03
N SER A 82 -21.68 -17.82 -6.47
CA SER A 82 -21.01 -17.03 -7.51
C SER A 82 -20.34 -15.78 -6.96
N PHE A 83 -19.31 -15.32 -7.67
CA PHE A 83 -18.69 -14.01 -7.47
C PHE A 83 -19.24 -13.02 -8.49
N THR A 84 -19.61 -11.82 -8.04
CA THR A 84 -20.01 -10.72 -8.90
C THR A 84 -19.07 -9.54 -8.65
N ARG A 85 -18.49 -9.00 -9.71
CA ARG A 85 -17.68 -7.79 -9.61
C ARG A 85 -18.60 -6.59 -9.35
N TYR A 86 -18.30 -5.80 -8.35
CA TYR A 86 -19.06 -4.59 -8.02
C TYR A 86 -18.28 -3.30 -8.33
N PHE A 87 -16.96 -3.38 -8.48
CA PHE A 87 -16.10 -2.23 -8.76
C PHE A 87 -15.74 -2.15 -10.25
N GLU A 88 -16.30 -1.16 -10.94
CA GLU A 88 -16.21 -1.00 -12.40
C GLU A 88 -15.69 0.41 -12.75
N PRO A 89 -14.42 0.74 -12.48
CA PRO A 89 -13.87 2.04 -12.82
C PRO A 89 -13.66 2.18 -14.33
N THR A 90 -13.63 3.41 -14.84
CA THR A 90 -13.58 3.68 -16.30
C THR A 90 -12.31 3.16 -16.97
N TRP A 91 -11.21 3.09 -16.22
CA TRP A 91 -9.88 2.64 -16.66
C TRP A 91 -9.64 1.13 -16.50
N TRP A 92 -10.62 0.36 -16.01
CA TRP A 92 -10.41 -1.07 -15.76
C TRP A 92 -10.13 -1.85 -17.04
N ASP A 93 -10.77 -1.50 -18.15
CA ASP A 93 -10.49 -2.09 -19.45
C ASP A 93 -9.22 -1.43 -20.03
N PRO A 94 -8.11 -2.15 -20.18
CA PRO A 94 -6.86 -1.58 -20.67
C PRO A 94 -6.92 -1.16 -22.14
N THR A 95 -7.98 -1.51 -22.87
CA THR A 95 -8.24 -1.03 -24.23
C THR A 95 -8.89 0.35 -24.27
N ASN A 96 -9.50 0.79 -23.16
CA ASN A 96 -10.09 2.11 -23.02
C ASN A 96 -9.02 3.15 -22.62
N VAL A 97 -8.16 3.50 -23.58
CA VAL A 97 -7.04 4.41 -23.32
C VAL A 97 -7.56 5.83 -23.11
N PRO A 98 -7.33 6.44 -21.93
CA PRO A 98 -7.88 7.74 -21.59
C PRO A 98 -7.24 8.87 -22.39
N SER A 99 -7.95 10.00 -22.47
CA SER A 99 -7.51 11.22 -23.16
C SER A 99 -7.82 12.51 -22.38
N ALA A 100 -8.19 12.40 -21.10
CA ALA A 100 -8.48 13.57 -20.29
C ALA A 100 -7.21 14.42 -20.09
N PRO A 101 -7.29 15.76 -20.23
CA PRO A 101 -6.13 16.63 -20.03
C PRO A 101 -5.65 16.57 -18.58
N VAL A 102 -4.35 16.77 -18.38
CA VAL A 102 -3.77 16.84 -17.03
C VAL A 102 -4.22 18.11 -16.31
N ASP A 103 -4.71 17.94 -15.09
CA ASP A 103 -4.89 19.02 -14.12
C ASP A 103 -4.10 18.69 -12.84
N TYR A 104 -2.96 19.36 -12.70
CA TYR A 104 -2.03 19.20 -11.58
C TYR A 104 -2.68 19.52 -10.23
N LYS A 105 -3.61 20.49 -10.18
CA LYS A 105 -4.28 20.89 -8.93
C LYS A 105 -5.31 19.85 -8.53
N VAL A 106 -6.01 19.24 -9.49
CA VAL A 106 -6.95 18.14 -9.22
C VAL A 106 -6.21 16.89 -8.73
N ILE A 107 -5.05 16.55 -9.32
CA ILE A 107 -4.20 15.45 -8.81
C ILE A 107 -3.73 15.72 -7.38
N ARG A 108 -3.27 16.95 -7.10
CA ARG A 108 -2.85 17.36 -5.75
C ARG A 108 -4.00 17.25 -4.76
N ALA A 109 -5.13 17.90 -5.06
CA ALA A 109 -6.30 17.97 -4.17
C ALA A 109 -6.92 16.58 -3.92
N SER A 110 -6.95 15.70 -4.92
CA SER A 110 -7.45 14.33 -4.76
C SER A 110 -6.53 13.49 -3.85
N LEU A 111 -5.19 13.63 -3.94
CA LEU A 111 -4.29 12.96 -3.01
C LEU A 111 -4.41 13.54 -1.59
N GLU A 112 -4.55 14.86 -1.46
CA GLU A 112 -4.79 15.51 -0.17
C GLU A 112 -6.07 15.00 0.51
N LYS A 113 -7.16 14.93 -0.25
CA LYS A 113 -8.43 14.35 0.21
C LYS A 113 -8.27 12.89 0.61
N SER A 114 -7.55 12.11 -0.20
CA SER A 114 -7.29 10.69 0.09
C SER A 114 -6.53 10.48 1.39
N VAL A 115 -5.49 11.28 1.66
CA VAL A 115 -4.74 11.23 2.91
C VAL A 115 -5.62 11.67 4.08
N ARG A 116 -6.35 12.79 3.95
CA ARG A 116 -7.25 13.30 5.00
C ARG A 116 -8.26 12.25 5.46
N LYS A 117 -8.93 11.57 4.51
CA LYS A 117 -9.86 10.46 4.81
C LYS A 117 -9.23 9.35 5.65
N ARG A 118 -7.93 9.10 5.45
CA ARG A 118 -7.17 8.04 6.13
C ARG A 118 -6.51 8.49 7.43
N LEU A 119 -6.62 9.75 7.82
CA LEU A 119 -6.20 10.23 9.15
C LEU A 119 -7.24 9.93 10.24
N MET A 120 -8.44 9.46 9.89
CA MET A 120 -9.48 9.08 10.85
C MET A 120 -9.01 7.93 11.75
N ALA A 121 -8.57 8.25 12.96
CA ALA A 121 -8.12 7.27 13.95
C ALA A 121 -8.29 7.81 15.37
N GLU A 122 -8.86 7.00 16.25
CA GLU A 122 -8.92 7.26 17.71
C GLU A 122 -7.65 6.78 18.43
N VAL A 123 -6.69 6.23 17.69
CA VAL A 123 -5.49 5.56 18.20
C VAL A 123 -4.23 6.20 17.66
N PRO A 124 -3.07 6.05 18.35
CA PRO A 124 -1.82 6.60 17.87
C PRO A 124 -1.46 6.07 16.49
N TYR A 125 -1.18 6.99 15.57
CA TYR A 125 -0.77 6.70 14.21
C TYR A 125 0.54 7.39 13.84
N GLY A 126 1.13 6.98 12.72
CA GLY A 126 2.27 7.67 12.11
C GLY A 126 2.36 7.47 10.61
N VAL A 127 3.53 7.75 10.04
CA VAL A 127 3.80 7.61 8.61
C VAL A 127 5.08 6.81 8.37
N LEU A 128 5.06 5.92 7.39
CA LEU A 128 6.29 5.33 6.86
C LEU A 128 6.98 6.36 5.97
N LEU A 129 8.28 6.56 6.16
CA LEU A 129 9.06 7.58 5.46
C LEU A 129 10.40 7.01 5.00
N SER A 130 10.49 6.64 3.72
CA SER A 130 11.74 6.14 3.11
C SER A 130 12.62 7.25 2.53
N GLY A 131 12.12 8.49 2.44
CA GLY A 131 12.81 9.58 1.75
C GLY A 131 12.69 9.52 0.22
N GLY A 132 11.97 8.55 -0.33
CA GLY A 132 11.49 8.56 -1.72
C GLY A 132 10.30 9.51 -1.89
N LEU A 133 9.96 9.84 -3.13
CA LEU A 133 8.88 10.79 -3.47
C LEU A 133 7.56 10.45 -2.78
N ASP A 134 7.13 9.18 -2.87
CA ASP A 134 5.76 8.78 -2.57
C ASP A 134 5.44 8.84 -1.08
N SER A 135 6.29 8.20 -0.26
CA SER A 135 6.18 8.23 1.19
C SER A 135 6.37 9.64 1.76
N SER A 136 7.24 10.44 1.11
CA SER A 136 7.47 11.84 1.49
C SER A 136 6.26 12.73 1.23
N LEU A 137 5.57 12.57 0.10
CA LEU A 137 4.34 13.30 -0.20
C LEU A 137 3.22 12.94 0.80
N VAL A 138 3.03 11.65 1.09
CA VAL A 138 2.06 11.19 2.09
C VAL A 138 2.39 11.78 3.47
N ALA A 139 3.66 11.75 3.89
CA ALA A 139 4.10 12.34 5.14
C ALA A 139 3.89 13.87 5.18
N SER A 140 4.18 14.57 4.08
CA SER A 140 3.97 16.01 3.98
C SER A 140 2.50 16.39 4.15
N ILE A 141 1.61 15.70 3.43
CA ILE A 141 0.18 15.96 3.49
C ILE A 141 -0.35 15.63 4.90
N ALA A 142 0.03 14.49 5.46
CA ALA A 142 -0.36 14.10 6.82
C ALA A 142 0.08 15.14 7.87
N GLN A 143 1.30 15.68 7.73
CA GLN A 143 1.81 16.72 8.63
C GLN A 143 1.03 18.03 8.49
N ARG A 144 0.68 18.44 7.26
CA ARG A 144 -0.13 19.65 7.02
C ARG A 144 -1.50 19.53 7.66
N GLU A 145 -2.17 18.40 7.47
CA GLU A 145 -3.48 18.14 8.07
C GLU A 145 -3.39 18.07 9.60
N THR A 146 -2.31 17.47 10.14
CA THR A 146 -2.05 17.45 11.60
C THR A 146 -1.90 18.87 12.15
N LEU A 147 -1.11 19.73 11.49
CA LEU A 147 -0.92 21.13 11.91
C LEU A 147 -2.23 21.92 11.80
N ARG A 148 -3.01 21.71 10.72
CA ARG A 148 -4.32 22.34 10.53
C ARG A 148 -5.28 21.97 11.66
N MET A 149 -5.36 20.69 12.02
CA MET A 149 -6.18 20.21 13.15
C MET A 149 -5.72 20.81 14.48
N GLN A 150 -4.40 20.92 14.71
CA GLN A 150 -3.86 21.54 15.92
C GLN A 150 -4.18 23.03 16.01
N GLU A 151 -4.15 23.76 14.90
CA GLU A 151 -4.54 25.18 14.84
C GLU A 151 -6.04 25.36 15.09
N ALA A 152 -6.88 24.55 14.43
CA ALA A 152 -8.33 24.55 14.65
C ALA A 152 -8.69 24.24 16.11
N ALA A 153 -8.03 23.24 16.71
CA ALA A 153 -8.18 22.90 18.12
C ALA A 153 -7.84 24.05 19.07
N LYS A 154 -6.70 24.73 18.84
CA LYS A 154 -6.29 25.89 19.63
C LYS A 154 -7.29 27.05 19.48
N ALA A 155 -7.82 27.27 18.28
CA ALA A 155 -8.83 28.30 18.03
C ALA A 155 -10.15 27.98 18.76
N ALA A 156 -10.62 26.73 18.70
CA ALA A 156 -11.83 26.28 19.39
C ALA A 156 -11.69 26.36 20.92
N GLN A 157 -10.52 25.97 21.46
CA GLN A 157 -10.22 26.09 22.90
C GLN A 157 -10.20 27.56 23.35
N ALA A 158 -9.64 28.46 22.52
CA ALA A 158 -9.67 29.90 22.80
C ALA A 158 -11.10 30.50 22.78
N GLN A 159 -12.05 29.82 22.11
CA GLN A 159 -13.46 30.20 22.03
C GLN A 159 -14.35 29.49 23.06
N GLY A 160 -13.78 28.68 23.97
CA GLY A 160 -14.49 28.08 25.09
C GLY A 160 -15.27 26.78 24.76
N ALA A 161 -14.96 26.11 23.65
CA ALA A 161 -15.59 24.83 23.29
C ALA A 161 -15.02 23.66 24.12
N GLU A 162 -15.89 22.78 24.64
CA GLU A 162 -15.48 21.53 25.30
C GLU A 162 -15.10 20.45 24.26
N LEU A 163 -13.92 19.86 24.41
CA LEU A 163 -13.22 19.01 23.41
C LEU A 163 -13.71 17.55 23.34
N ASN A 164 -14.90 17.23 23.86
CA ASN A 164 -15.23 15.85 24.25
C ASN A 164 -16.17 15.03 23.34
N GLU A 165 -16.64 15.52 22.20
CA GLU A 165 -17.65 14.75 21.44
C GLU A 165 -17.29 14.50 19.95
N LEU A 166 -17.07 13.20 19.70
CA LEU A 166 -17.30 12.43 18.46
C LEU A 166 -16.28 12.52 17.32
N VAL A 167 -16.12 11.38 16.64
CA VAL A 167 -15.12 11.10 15.61
C VAL A 167 -15.82 10.82 14.28
N GLY A 168 -15.59 11.67 13.26
CA GLY A 168 -16.08 11.45 11.91
C GLY A 168 -15.76 12.59 10.95
N ILE A 169 -15.77 12.29 9.65
CA ILE A 169 -15.89 13.28 8.57
C ILE A 169 -17.38 13.39 8.29
N ASP A 170 -17.96 14.59 8.39
CA ASP A 170 -19.32 14.81 7.92
C ASP A 170 -19.37 14.99 6.39
N ASP A 171 -20.57 14.93 5.80
CA ASP A 171 -20.78 15.07 4.36
C ASP A 171 -20.34 16.45 3.81
N SER A 172 -20.03 17.41 4.70
CA SER A 172 -19.46 18.73 4.38
C SER A 172 -17.94 18.77 4.39
N ASN A 173 -17.26 17.63 4.57
CA ASN A 173 -15.80 17.53 4.59
C ASN A 173 -15.18 18.27 5.80
N ASP A 174 -15.98 18.52 6.84
CA ASP A 174 -15.55 19.19 8.06
C ASP A 174 -15.07 18.13 9.07
N LEU A 175 -13.94 18.41 9.71
CA LEU A 175 -13.21 17.43 10.50
C LEU A 175 -13.39 17.76 11.98
N SER A 176 -14.41 17.20 12.62
CA SER A 176 -14.60 17.31 14.06
C SER A 176 -13.88 16.16 14.77
N THR A 177 -12.58 16.33 15.04
CA THR A 177 -11.88 15.63 16.13
C THR A 177 -10.66 16.40 16.56
N VAL A 178 -10.47 16.52 17.87
CA VAL A 178 -9.19 16.89 18.47
C VAL A 178 -8.81 15.80 19.46
N THR A 179 -8.42 14.64 18.96
CA THR A 179 -7.53 13.77 19.73
C THR A 179 -6.14 14.37 19.62
N THR A 180 -5.69 15.01 20.70
CA THR A 180 -4.43 15.74 20.79
C THR A 180 -3.22 14.80 20.64
N PHE A 181 -2.91 14.34 19.42
CA PHE A 181 -1.62 13.75 19.11
C PHE A 181 -0.61 14.87 18.92
N GLN A 182 0.24 15.05 19.94
CA GLN A 182 1.11 16.22 20.11
C GLN A 182 2.23 16.37 19.05
N GLN A 183 2.45 15.39 18.17
CA GLN A 183 3.40 15.48 17.05
C GLN A 183 3.17 14.30 16.09
N LEU A 184 3.31 14.49 14.78
CA LEU A 184 3.30 13.36 13.84
C LEU A 184 4.63 12.59 13.95
N HIS A 185 4.54 11.27 14.13
CA HIS A 185 5.69 10.37 14.12
C HIS A 185 5.94 9.83 12.71
N SER A 186 7.20 9.84 12.28
CA SER A 186 7.63 9.24 11.01
C SER A 186 8.65 8.14 11.26
N PHE A 187 8.62 7.08 10.45
CA PHE A 187 9.39 5.86 10.68
C PHE A 187 10.15 5.44 9.43
N SER A 188 11.44 5.13 9.58
CA SER A 188 12.28 4.56 8.53
C SER A 188 13.03 3.33 9.06
N ILE A 189 13.44 2.45 8.15
CA ILE A 189 14.34 1.34 8.46
C ILE A 189 15.35 1.17 7.34
N GLY A 190 16.58 0.83 7.68
CA GLY A 190 17.62 0.49 6.72
C GLY A 190 18.80 -0.20 7.39
N LEU A 191 19.74 -0.67 6.58
CA LEU A 191 21.06 -1.02 7.09
C LEU A 191 21.79 0.24 7.56
N PRO A 192 22.79 0.12 8.47
CA PRO A 192 23.62 1.27 8.85
C PRO A 192 24.22 1.97 7.62
N GLY A 193 23.96 3.27 7.46
CA GLY A 193 24.46 4.06 6.33
C GLY A 193 23.62 3.96 5.04
N ALA A 194 22.43 3.36 5.10
CA ALA A 194 21.55 3.26 3.94
C ALA A 194 21.13 4.64 3.37
N PRO A 195 21.17 4.86 2.04
CA PRO A 195 20.79 6.13 1.41
C PRO A 195 19.38 6.59 1.76
N ASP A 196 18.42 5.66 1.90
CA ASP A 196 17.04 5.98 2.29
C ASP A 196 16.96 6.59 3.69
N THR A 197 17.84 6.17 4.61
CA THR A 197 17.85 6.74 5.97
C THR A 197 18.24 8.22 5.94
N GLU A 198 19.23 8.59 5.13
CA GLU A 198 19.64 9.99 5.00
C GLU A 198 18.55 10.85 4.35
N ALA A 199 17.91 10.34 3.30
CA ALA A 199 16.82 11.05 2.62
C ALA A 199 15.60 11.21 3.54
N ALA A 200 15.22 10.16 4.27
CA ALA A 200 14.14 10.20 5.24
C ALA A 200 14.40 11.25 6.34
N LEU A 201 15.62 11.33 6.86
CA LEU A 201 16.02 12.35 7.83
C LEU A 201 15.89 13.78 7.29
N LYS A 202 16.28 14.03 6.03
CA LYS A 202 16.13 15.34 5.37
C LYS A 202 14.65 15.74 5.29
N VAL A 203 13.80 14.82 4.85
CA VAL A 203 12.35 15.06 4.75
C VAL A 203 11.73 15.26 6.13
N ALA A 204 12.08 14.42 7.10
CA ALA A 204 11.58 14.55 8.46
C ALA A 204 11.92 15.90 9.09
N LYS A 205 13.16 16.38 8.90
CA LYS A 205 13.61 17.69 9.37
C LYS A 205 12.85 18.82 8.69
N PHE A 206 12.62 18.72 7.37
CA PHE A 206 11.83 19.70 6.62
C PHE A 206 10.38 19.77 7.13
N LEU A 207 9.76 18.62 7.39
CA LEU A 207 8.37 18.53 7.85
C LEU A 207 8.18 18.81 9.35
N GLY A 208 9.23 18.71 10.17
CA GLY A 208 9.14 18.86 11.63
C GLY A 208 8.52 17.65 12.34
N THR A 209 8.54 16.47 11.72
CA THR A 209 8.02 15.23 12.31
C THR A 209 8.97 14.66 13.37
N LYS A 210 8.43 13.92 14.36
CA LYS A 210 9.25 13.14 15.28
C LYS A 210 9.71 11.86 14.58
N HIS A 211 10.91 11.90 14.02
CA HIS A 211 11.44 10.80 13.22
C HIS A 211 12.13 9.73 14.05
N HIS A 212 11.85 8.47 13.70
CA HIS A 212 12.48 7.29 14.27
C HIS A 212 13.17 6.55 13.12
N ALA A 213 14.49 6.73 13.05
CA ALA A 213 15.34 6.01 12.11
C ALA A 213 15.83 4.72 12.77
N PHE A 214 15.26 3.59 12.37
CA PHE A 214 15.68 2.29 12.88
C PHE A 214 16.72 1.66 11.97
N THR A 215 17.63 0.91 12.57
CA THR A 215 18.54 0.03 11.84
C THR A 215 18.19 -1.43 12.10
N PHE A 216 18.56 -2.29 11.16
CA PHE A 216 18.64 -3.74 11.34
C PHE A 216 19.97 -4.24 10.78
N THR A 217 20.39 -5.44 11.17
CA THR A 217 21.56 -6.12 10.61
C THR A 217 21.14 -7.12 9.55
N VAL A 218 22.07 -7.53 8.69
CA VAL A 218 21.83 -8.63 7.73
C VAL A 218 21.37 -9.89 8.47
N GLU A 219 21.98 -10.20 9.62
CA GLU A 219 21.61 -11.35 10.45
C GLU A 219 20.18 -11.24 10.98
N ASP A 220 19.73 -10.05 11.43
CA ASP A 220 18.33 -9.83 11.82
C ASP A 220 17.37 -10.14 10.66
N GLY A 221 17.74 -9.74 9.44
CA GLY A 221 16.97 -10.00 8.22
C GLY A 221 16.90 -11.48 7.89
N LEU A 222 18.06 -12.16 7.85
CA LEU A 222 18.15 -13.60 7.54
C LEU A 222 17.38 -14.45 8.55
N ASN A 223 17.52 -14.16 9.85
CA ASN A 223 16.80 -14.86 10.92
C ASN A 223 15.29 -14.66 10.85
N ALA A 224 14.82 -13.57 10.25
CA ALA A 224 13.39 -13.28 10.11
C ALA A 224 12.74 -13.92 8.87
N LEU A 225 13.51 -14.45 7.91
CA LEU A 225 12.98 -14.91 6.61
C LEU A 225 11.87 -15.94 6.73
N SER A 226 12.02 -16.94 7.59
CA SER A 226 11.00 -17.98 7.78
C SER A 226 9.68 -17.39 8.30
N ASP A 227 9.74 -16.45 9.24
CA ASP A 227 8.55 -15.78 9.78
C ASP A 227 7.94 -14.85 8.73
N VAL A 228 8.76 -14.16 7.96
CA VAL A 228 8.31 -13.29 6.86
C VAL A 228 7.56 -14.10 5.82
N ILE A 229 8.12 -15.21 5.35
CA ILE A 229 7.47 -16.11 4.37
C ILE A 229 6.16 -16.66 4.95
N TYR A 230 6.18 -17.11 6.22
CA TYR A 230 4.98 -17.59 6.90
C TYR A 230 3.87 -16.52 6.95
N HIS A 231 4.21 -15.27 7.27
CA HIS A 231 3.24 -14.19 7.33
C HIS A 231 2.72 -13.79 5.95
N LEU A 232 3.60 -13.63 4.96
CA LEU A 232 3.24 -13.20 3.61
C LEU A 232 2.47 -14.25 2.83
N GLU A 233 2.79 -15.53 3.04
CA GLU A 233 2.24 -16.67 2.31
C GLU A 233 2.54 -16.59 0.81
N THR A 234 3.78 -16.23 0.47
CA THR A 234 4.30 -16.15 -0.89
C THR A 234 5.76 -16.59 -0.92
N TYR A 235 6.21 -17.02 -2.09
CA TYR A 235 7.59 -17.36 -2.41
C TYR A 235 8.21 -16.36 -3.42
N ASP A 236 7.50 -15.28 -3.77
CA ASP A 236 8.03 -14.27 -4.68
C ASP A 236 9.24 -13.55 -4.08
N VAL A 237 10.40 -13.70 -4.73
CA VAL A 237 11.70 -13.17 -4.28
C VAL A 237 11.65 -11.67 -4.06
N THR A 238 11.04 -10.92 -4.98
CA THR A 238 10.97 -9.44 -4.90
C THR A 238 10.15 -9.01 -3.68
N THR A 239 9.02 -9.69 -3.47
CA THR A 239 8.12 -9.44 -2.34
C THR A 239 8.80 -9.77 -1.02
N ILE A 240 9.47 -10.91 -0.89
CA ILE A 240 10.16 -11.30 0.36
C ILE A 240 11.31 -10.33 0.69
N ARG A 241 12.14 -9.98 -0.30
CA ARG A 241 13.23 -9.01 -0.15
C ARG A 241 12.76 -7.68 0.43
N ALA A 242 11.67 -7.12 -0.12
CA ALA A 242 11.12 -5.83 0.30
C ALA A 242 10.30 -5.93 1.61
N SER A 243 9.70 -7.09 1.89
CA SER A 243 8.86 -7.29 3.07
C SER A 243 9.66 -7.45 4.34
N THR A 244 10.86 -8.05 4.28
CA THR A 244 11.67 -8.33 5.48
C THR A 244 11.99 -7.06 6.29
N PRO A 245 12.48 -5.95 5.68
CA PRO A 245 12.65 -4.69 6.41
C PRO A 245 11.32 -4.13 6.94
N MET A 246 10.25 -4.21 6.15
CA MET A 246 8.92 -3.72 6.57
C MET A 246 8.36 -4.49 7.76
N TYR A 247 8.53 -5.81 7.81
CA TYR A 247 8.17 -6.67 8.92
C TYR A 247 8.93 -6.27 10.19
N LEU A 248 10.25 -6.11 10.10
CA LEU A 248 11.09 -5.69 11.22
C LEU A 248 10.74 -4.28 11.71
N LEU A 249 10.46 -3.35 10.79
CA LEU A 249 10.01 -2.00 11.12
C LEU A 249 8.67 -2.02 11.85
N SER A 250 7.72 -2.82 11.38
CA SER A 250 6.39 -2.95 11.97
C SER A 250 6.45 -3.41 13.41
N ARG A 251 7.33 -4.37 13.73
CA ARG A 251 7.61 -4.80 15.11
C ARG A 251 8.02 -3.63 16.01
N LYS A 252 8.96 -2.80 15.54
CA LYS A 252 9.47 -1.65 16.31
C LYS A 252 8.41 -0.57 16.49
N ILE A 253 7.64 -0.28 15.44
CA ILE A 253 6.52 0.69 15.49
C ILE A 253 5.47 0.23 16.50
N LYS A 254 5.10 -1.05 16.46
CA LYS A 254 4.12 -1.60 17.42
C LYS A 254 4.60 -1.50 18.86
N ALA A 255 5.88 -1.78 19.11
CA ALA A 255 6.47 -1.68 20.45
C ALA A 255 6.38 -0.26 21.04
N MET A 256 6.23 0.76 20.20
CA MET A 256 6.02 2.15 20.61
C MET A 256 4.54 2.51 20.86
N GLY A 257 3.62 1.55 20.71
CA GLY A 257 2.19 1.75 20.93
C GLY A 257 1.43 2.32 19.72
N VAL A 258 2.10 2.50 18.57
CA VAL A 258 1.45 2.91 17.33
C VAL A 258 0.65 1.76 16.75
N LYS A 259 -0.58 2.04 16.31
CA LYS A 259 -1.51 1.03 15.79
C LYS A 259 -1.83 1.19 14.31
N MET A 260 -1.52 2.34 13.72
CA MET A 260 -1.76 2.61 12.30
C MET A 260 -0.63 3.42 11.68
N VAL A 261 -0.27 3.12 10.44
CA VAL A 261 0.65 3.92 9.63
C VAL A 261 0.12 4.18 8.24
N LEU A 262 0.42 5.37 7.70
CA LEU A 262 0.25 5.65 6.27
C LEU A 262 1.49 5.21 5.49
N SER A 263 1.30 4.67 4.29
CA SER A 263 2.35 4.24 3.36
C SER A 263 2.12 4.81 1.95
N GLY A 264 3.19 4.87 1.16
CA GLY A 264 3.20 5.38 -0.22
C GLY A 264 2.97 4.33 -1.32
N GLU A 265 2.56 3.11 -0.97
CA GLU A 265 2.31 2.02 -1.94
C GLU A 265 1.23 2.39 -2.95
N GLY A 266 1.38 1.91 -4.19
CA GLY A 266 0.44 2.15 -5.29
C GLY A 266 0.86 3.28 -6.24
N SER A 267 1.75 4.18 -5.79
CA SER A 267 2.19 5.32 -6.61
C SER A 267 2.87 4.88 -7.91
N ASP A 268 3.79 3.91 -7.84
CA ASP A 268 4.56 3.50 -9.01
C ASP A 268 3.70 2.79 -10.05
N GLU A 269 2.69 2.04 -9.62
CA GLU A 269 1.75 1.33 -10.49
C GLU A 269 0.83 2.30 -11.24
N ILE A 270 0.44 3.40 -10.60
CA ILE A 270 -0.45 4.42 -11.18
C ILE A 270 0.30 5.32 -12.17
N PHE A 271 1.54 5.68 -11.83
CA PHE A 271 2.31 6.71 -12.55
C PHE A 271 3.48 6.16 -13.36
N GLY A 272 3.63 4.84 -13.48
CA GLY A 272 4.74 4.21 -14.20
C GLY A 272 6.10 4.53 -13.58
N GLY A 273 6.21 4.40 -12.26
CA GLY A 273 7.41 4.79 -11.51
C GLY A 273 8.57 3.80 -11.55
N TYR A 274 8.37 2.58 -12.04
CA TYR A 274 9.43 1.59 -12.19
C TYR A 274 10.36 1.89 -13.36
N LEU A 275 11.65 1.65 -13.23
CA LEU A 275 12.65 2.03 -14.24
C LEU A 275 12.41 1.38 -15.62
N TYR A 276 11.75 0.23 -15.69
CA TYR A 276 11.43 -0.40 -16.98
C TYR A 276 10.37 0.37 -17.78
N PHE A 277 9.60 1.28 -17.17
CA PHE A 277 8.69 2.16 -17.91
C PHE A 277 9.42 3.17 -18.81
N HIS A 278 10.72 3.39 -18.63
CA HIS A 278 11.54 4.14 -19.59
C HIS A 278 11.54 3.48 -20.98
N ALA A 279 11.30 2.17 -21.05
CA ALA A 279 11.24 1.40 -22.29
C ALA A 279 9.80 1.20 -22.81
N ALA A 280 8.81 1.90 -22.24
CA ALA A 280 7.44 1.83 -22.74
C ALA A 280 7.39 2.38 -24.19
N PRO A 281 6.86 1.62 -25.17
CA PRO A 281 6.95 1.98 -26.58
C PRO A 281 6.03 3.14 -26.95
N ASP A 282 4.84 3.20 -26.35
CA ASP A 282 3.81 4.20 -26.61
C ASP A 282 2.89 4.36 -25.39
N ARG A 283 1.94 5.31 -25.50
CA ARG A 283 1.01 5.67 -24.42
C ARG A 283 0.01 4.54 -24.15
N GLU A 284 -0.33 3.74 -25.16
CA GLU A 284 -1.26 2.63 -25.06
C GLU A 284 -0.66 1.49 -24.24
N GLU A 285 0.57 1.05 -24.55
CA GLU A 285 1.28 0.02 -23.79
C GLU A 285 1.65 0.51 -22.38
N PHE A 286 2.01 1.78 -22.21
CA PHE A 286 2.17 2.38 -20.88
C PHE A 286 0.88 2.23 -20.05
N HIS A 287 -0.27 2.61 -20.62
CA HIS A 287 -1.55 2.50 -19.93
C HIS A 287 -1.91 1.04 -19.61
N LYS A 288 -1.82 0.13 -20.58
CA LYS A 288 -2.09 -1.30 -20.37
C LYS A 288 -1.25 -1.86 -19.23
N GLU A 289 0.02 -1.49 -19.16
CA GLU A 289 0.91 -1.92 -18.10
C GLU A 289 0.54 -1.32 -16.73
N THR A 290 0.24 -0.02 -16.65
CA THR A 290 -0.24 0.59 -15.38
C THR A 290 -1.54 -0.07 -14.89
N VAL A 291 -2.50 -0.32 -15.78
CA VAL A 291 -3.75 -1.04 -15.46
C VAL A 291 -3.45 -2.45 -14.97
N ARG A 292 -2.57 -3.19 -15.65
CA ARG A 292 -2.16 -4.54 -15.24
C ARG A 292 -1.50 -4.52 -13.86
N ARG A 293 -0.64 -3.54 -13.59
CA ARG A 293 0.05 -3.38 -12.31
C ARG A 293 -0.94 -3.08 -11.19
N VAL A 294 -1.83 -2.12 -11.37
CA VAL A 294 -2.87 -1.80 -10.38
C VAL A 294 -3.78 -3.00 -10.11
N LYS A 295 -4.16 -3.77 -11.14
CA LYS A 295 -4.96 -4.99 -10.99
C LYS A 295 -4.28 -6.07 -10.15
N ASN A 296 -2.95 -6.16 -10.23
CA ASN A 296 -2.17 -7.21 -9.59
C ASN A 296 -1.55 -6.78 -8.26
N LEU A 297 -1.76 -5.54 -7.80
CA LEU A 297 -1.28 -5.03 -6.51
C LEU A 297 -1.59 -5.96 -5.33
N HIS A 298 -2.77 -6.61 -5.35
CA HIS A 298 -3.21 -7.53 -4.31
C HIS A 298 -2.35 -8.80 -4.16
N LEU A 299 -1.49 -9.10 -5.14
CA LEU A 299 -0.56 -10.23 -5.13
C LEU A 299 0.86 -9.83 -4.72
N ALA A 300 1.17 -8.52 -4.70
CA ALA A 300 2.51 -7.99 -4.47
C ALA A 300 2.50 -6.92 -3.38
N ASP A 301 2.47 -5.64 -3.75
CA ASP A 301 2.70 -4.52 -2.83
C ASP A 301 1.62 -4.38 -1.74
N CYS A 302 0.34 -4.61 -2.08
CA CYS A 302 -0.72 -4.65 -1.07
C CYS A 302 -0.56 -5.87 -0.15
N LEU A 303 -0.18 -7.03 -0.70
CA LEU A 303 0.07 -8.24 0.09
C LEU A 303 1.17 -7.99 1.11
N ARG A 304 2.31 -7.46 0.66
CA ARG A 304 3.45 -7.08 1.48
C ARG A 304 3.06 -6.07 2.55
N ALA A 305 2.47 -4.95 2.15
CA ALA A 305 2.14 -3.86 3.07
C ALA A 305 1.14 -4.31 4.13
N ASN A 306 0.10 -5.05 3.73
CA ASN A 306 -0.93 -5.52 4.66
C ASN A 306 -0.39 -6.61 5.60
N LYS A 307 0.25 -7.66 5.09
CA LYS A 307 0.66 -8.81 5.92
C LYS A 307 1.91 -8.54 6.76
N SER A 308 2.88 -7.78 6.24
CA SER A 308 4.09 -7.44 7.02
C SER A 308 3.77 -6.58 8.23
N THR A 309 2.79 -5.67 8.10
CA THR A 309 2.33 -4.82 9.20
C THR A 309 1.37 -5.56 10.14
N SER A 310 0.43 -6.34 9.58
CA SER A 310 -0.52 -7.15 10.36
C SER A 310 0.14 -8.22 11.22
N ALA A 311 1.32 -8.72 10.81
CA ALA A 311 2.13 -9.64 11.61
C ALA A 311 2.42 -9.14 13.04
N TRP A 312 2.42 -7.81 13.22
CA TRP A 312 2.64 -7.16 14.51
C TRP A 312 1.41 -6.36 14.99
N GLY A 313 0.23 -6.60 14.40
CA GLY A 313 -1.00 -5.88 14.74
C GLY A 313 -0.89 -4.37 14.49
N LEU A 314 -0.22 -3.99 13.39
CA LEU A 314 -0.12 -2.63 12.88
C LEU A 314 -0.95 -2.53 11.59
N GLU A 315 -1.86 -1.56 11.50
CA GLU A 315 -2.64 -1.31 10.29
C GLU A 315 -1.87 -0.40 9.31
N ALA A 316 -1.76 -0.81 8.05
CA ALA A 316 -1.22 0.02 6.97
C ALA A 316 -2.34 0.63 6.12
N ARG A 317 -2.31 1.95 5.92
CA ARG A 317 -3.22 2.68 5.03
C ARG A 317 -2.47 3.22 3.83
N VAL A 318 -3.07 3.10 2.64
CA VAL A 318 -2.42 3.39 1.35
C VAL A 318 -3.22 4.44 0.56
N PRO A 319 -2.93 5.75 0.73
CA PRO A 319 -3.70 6.82 0.09
C PRO A 319 -3.69 6.82 -1.43
N PHE A 320 -2.62 6.35 -2.07
CA PHE A 320 -2.57 6.26 -3.53
C PHE A 320 -3.61 5.28 -4.10
N LEU A 321 -4.15 4.36 -3.30
CA LEU A 321 -5.15 3.37 -3.74
C LEU A 321 -6.60 3.76 -3.41
N ASP A 322 -6.83 5.05 -3.15
CA ASP A 322 -8.17 5.59 -2.99
C ASP A 322 -8.96 5.54 -4.30
N LYS A 323 -10.25 5.18 -4.24
CA LYS A 323 -11.09 5.04 -5.44
C LYS A 323 -11.14 6.31 -6.27
N GLU A 324 -11.30 7.47 -5.64
CA GLU A 324 -11.43 8.76 -6.33
C GLU A 324 -10.08 9.22 -6.89
N PHE A 325 -9.00 8.99 -6.13
CA PHE A 325 -7.65 9.28 -6.60
C PHE A 325 -7.25 8.40 -7.79
N LEU A 326 -7.58 7.10 -7.75
CA LEU A 326 -7.37 6.18 -8.85
C LEU A 326 -8.17 6.60 -10.08
N GLU A 327 -9.46 6.89 -9.94
CA GLU A 327 -10.30 7.36 -11.05
C GLU A 327 -9.72 8.62 -11.70
N THR A 328 -9.28 9.57 -10.87
CA THR A 328 -8.64 10.81 -11.31
C THR A 328 -7.35 10.52 -12.08
N CYS A 329 -6.40 9.81 -11.46
CA CYS A 329 -5.05 9.68 -12.01
C CYS A 329 -4.99 8.66 -13.15
N MET A 330 -5.75 7.58 -13.09
CA MET A 330 -5.83 6.61 -14.17
C MET A 330 -6.58 7.14 -15.38
N GLY A 331 -7.50 8.10 -15.20
CA GLY A 331 -8.25 8.77 -16.28
C GLY A 331 -7.48 9.86 -17.04
N VAL A 332 -6.26 10.23 -16.62
CA VAL A 332 -5.42 11.20 -17.35
C VAL A 332 -4.77 10.55 -18.58
N GLU A 333 -4.67 11.33 -19.67
CA GLU A 333 -3.91 11.03 -20.89
C GLU A 333 -2.53 10.41 -20.57
N PRO A 334 -2.27 9.13 -20.93
CA PRO A 334 -1.08 8.42 -20.47
C PRO A 334 0.24 9.01 -20.96
N SER A 335 0.26 9.72 -22.09
CA SER A 335 1.47 10.43 -22.55
C SER A 335 1.95 11.51 -21.57
N GLU A 336 1.08 12.03 -20.68
CA GLU A 336 1.48 12.93 -19.60
C GLU A 336 2.25 12.24 -18.47
N LYS A 337 2.17 10.91 -18.38
CA LYS A 337 2.85 10.06 -17.38
C LYS A 337 4.10 9.40 -17.95
N MET A 338 4.23 9.33 -19.28
CA MET A 338 5.37 8.73 -19.94
C MET A 338 6.68 9.46 -19.62
N ILE A 339 7.73 8.67 -19.53
CA ILE A 339 9.08 9.12 -19.23
C ILE A 339 9.75 9.54 -20.54
N THR A 340 10.32 10.75 -20.56
CA THR A 340 11.03 11.31 -21.73
C THR A 340 12.41 11.80 -21.33
N LYS A 341 13.15 12.43 -22.26
CA LYS A 341 14.44 13.05 -21.93
C LYS A 341 14.29 14.25 -20.98
N GLU A 342 13.13 14.88 -21.00
CA GLU A 342 12.78 16.08 -20.22
C GLU A 342 11.95 15.74 -18.96
N ARG A 343 11.32 14.57 -18.93
CA ARG A 343 10.40 14.13 -17.86
C ARG A 343 10.91 12.84 -17.23
N ILE A 344 11.34 12.92 -15.97
CA ILE A 344 11.71 11.75 -15.17
C ILE A 344 10.48 10.93 -14.74
N GLU A 345 10.71 9.76 -14.14
CA GLU A 345 9.63 8.92 -13.62
C GLU A 345 8.72 9.70 -12.67
N LYS A 346 7.40 9.49 -12.83
CA LYS A 346 6.35 10.17 -12.05
C LYS A 346 6.41 11.70 -12.16
N TYR A 347 6.90 12.24 -13.27
CA TYR A 347 6.96 13.69 -13.52
C TYR A 347 5.61 14.38 -13.24
N ILE A 348 4.50 13.79 -13.70
CA ILE A 348 3.15 14.32 -13.46
C ILE A 348 2.83 14.52 -11.98
N LEU A 349 3.23 13.58 -11.12
CA LEU A 349 3.03 13.65 -9.67
C LEU A 349 3.96 14.69 -9.06
N ARG A 350 5.24 14.71 -9.46
CA ARG A 350 6.22 15.70 -9.01
C ARG A 350 5.75 17.11 -9.34
N LYS A 351 5.30 17.34 -10.58
CA LYS A 351 4.78 18.62 -11.05
C LYS A 351 3.47 18.99 -10.35
N ALA A 352 2.62 18.02 -10.02
CA ALA A 352 1.44 18.25 -9.21
C ALA A 352 1.77 18.83 -7.83
N PHE A 353 2.94 18.52 -7.26
CA PHE A 353 3.38 19.01 -5.94
C PHE A 353 4.50 20.07 -5.98
N ASP A 354 4.92 20.47 -7.18
CA ASP A 354 5.78 21.62 -7.41
C ASP A 354 4.94 22.89 -7.31
N THR A 355 5.19 23.67 -6.26
CA THR A 355 4.45 24.91 -5.96
C THR A 355 5.32 26.15 -6.19
N THR A 356 6.40 26.04 -6.96
CA THR A 356 7.33 27.17 -7.21
C THR A 356 6.66 28.35 -7.93
N ASP A 357 5.56 28.11 -8.65
CA ASP A 357 4.71 29.10 -9.32
C ASP A 357 3.52 29.57 -8.48
N GLU A 358 3.38 29.08 -7.24
CA GLU A 358 2.28 29.38 -6.32
C GLU A 358 2.81 30.01 -5.02
N PRO A 359 3.01 31.35 -4.97
CA PRO A 359 3.72 32.02 -3.86
C PRO A 359 3.02 31.89 -2.50
N ASP A 360 1.71 31.68 -2.48
CA ASP A 360 0.92 31.53 -1.26
C ASP A 360 0.91 30.09 -0.74
N VAL A 361 1.44 29.14 -1.51
CA VAL A 361 1.45 27.72 -1.15
C VAL A 361 2.85 27.34 -0.66
N LYS A 362 2.93 26.97 0.62
CA LYS A 362 4.19 26.42 1.17
C LYS A 362 4.62 25.20 0.36
N PRO A 363 5.92 24.96 0.11
CA PRO A 363 6.39 23.75 -0.57
C PRO A 363 6.07 22.47 0.21
N TYR A 364 5.67 21.39 -0.49
CA TYR A 364 5.37 20.10 0.14
C TYR A 364 6.65 19.34 0.51
N LEU A 365 7.69 19.46 -0.31
CA LEU A 365 8.96 18.78 -0.12
C LEU A 365 10.12 19.72 -0.43
N PRO A 366 11.34 19.43 0.08
CA PRO A 366 12.56 20.03 -0.44
C PRO A 366 12.71 19.73 -1.94
N ASP A 367 13.19 20.69 -2.72
CA ASP A 367 13.37 20.57 -4.18
C ASP A 367 14.22 19.34 -4.56
N ASN A 368 15.30 19.11 -3.82
CA ASN A 368 16.20 17.98 -4.01
C ASN A 368 15.59 16.61 -3.66
N ILE A 369 14.42 16.56 -3.01
CA ILE A 369 13.63 15.34 -2.79
C ILE A 369 12.52 15.23 -3.84
N LEU A 370 11.82 16.35 -4.11
CA LEU A 370 10.74 16.40 -5.09
C LEU A 370 11.21 15.99 -6.49
N TRP A 371 12.45 16.32 -6.87
CA TRP A 371 13.06 15.99 -8.16
C TRP A 371 14.18 14.95 -8.05
N ARG A 372 14.29 14.24 -6.92
CA ARG A 372 15.24 13.12 -6.76
C ARG A 372 14.84 11.98 -7.70
N GLN A 373 15.79 11.50 -8.52
CA GLN A 373 15.60 10.28 -9.31
C GLN A 373 15.39 9.08 -8.38
N LYS A 374 14.48 8.18 -8.76
CA LYS A 374 14.17 6.97 -7.98
C LYS A 374 15.38 6.03 -7.90
N GLU A 375 15.66 5.58 -6.68
CA GLU A 375 16.48 4.39 -6.41
C GLU A 375 15.54 3.19 -6.16
N GLN A 376 15.94 1.98 -6.57
CA GLN A 376 15.14 0.78 -6.31
C GLN A 376 15.09 0.52 -4.79
N PHE A 377 13.91 0.11 -4.27
CA PHE A 377 13.70 -0.05 -2.82
C PHE A 377 14.71 -1.02 -2.17
N SER A 378 15.06 -2.10 -2.89
CA SER A 378 16.03 -3.09 -2.43
C SER A 378 17.45 -2.52 -2.30
N ASP A 379 17.79 -1.53 -3.12
CA ASP A 379 19.09 -0.84 -3.06
C ASP A 379 19.08 0.27 -2.00
N GLY A 380 17.92 0.94 -1.83
CA GLY A 380 17.72 2.01 -0.86
C GLY A 380 17.82 1.55 0.61
N VAL A 381 17.42 0.31 0.90
CA VAL A 381 17.59 -0.34 2.21
C VAL A 381 19.06 -0.68 2.52
N GLY A 382 19.88 -0.83 1.48
CA GLY A 382 21.33 -1.04 1.55
C GLY A 382 21.79 -2.25 0.72
N TYR A 383 22.80 -2.04 -0.13
CA TYR A 383 23.29 -3.01 -1.12
C TYR A 383 23.62 -4.40 -0.56
N SER A 384 24.20 -4.46 0.65
CA SER A 384 24.60 -5.74 1.26
C SER A 384 23.45 -6.65 1.66
N TRP A 385 22.20 -6.16 1.68
CA TRP A 385 21.04 -7.00 1.99
C TRP A 385 20.77 -8.03 0.89
N ILE A 386 20.71 -7.60 -0.37
CA ILE A 386 20.43 -8.48 -1.51
C ILE A 386 21.60 -9.44 -1.71
N ASP A 387 22.83 -8.94 -1.61
CA ASP A 387 24.02 -9.77 -1.78
C ASP A 387 24.07 -10.87 -0.72
N ALA A 388 23.76 -10.55 0.53
CA ALA A 388 23.68 -11.55 1.58
C ALA A 388 22.60 -12.61 1.35
N LEU A 389 21.43 -12.25 0.80
CA LEU A 389 20.40 -13.22 0.44
C LEU A 389 20.87 -14.20 -0.63
N LYS A 390 21.54 -13.69 -1.67
CA LYS A 390 22.12 -14.52 -2.73
C LYS A 390 23.22 -15.43 -2.19
N ASP A 391 24.12 -14.88 -1.37
CA ASP A 391 25.21 -15.64 -0.76
C ASP A 391 24.68 -16.77 0.14
N GLN A 392 23.63 -16.50 0.93
CA GLN A 392 22.98 -17.54 1.73
C GLN A 392 22.31 -18.60 0.85
N ALA A 393 21.64 -18.19 -0.22
CA ALA A 393 21.02 -19.14 -1.15
C ALA A 393 22.06 -20.07 -1.81
N GLU A 394 23.24 -19.54 -2.16
CA GLU A 394 24.35 -20.33 -2.70
C GLU A 394 24.92 -21.36 -1.71
N VAL A 395 24.91 -21.05 -0.42
CA VAL A 395 25.33 -22.00 0.63
C VAL A 395 24.33 -23.14 0.79
N HIS A 396 23.03 -22.89 0.61
CA HIS A 396 21.97 -23.85 0.91
C HIS A 396 21.46 -24.64 -0.31
N VAL A 397 21.66 -24.15 -1.54
CA VAL A 397 21.13 -24.78 -2.76
C VAL A 397 22.25 -25.13 -3.72
N THR A 398 22.36 -26.42 -4.03
CA THR A 398 23.35 -26.92 -4.99
C THR A 398 22.82 -26.86 -6.42
N ASP A 399 23.72 -26.87 -7.40
CA ASP A 399 23.36 -26.96 -8.82
C ASP A 399 22.62 -28.28 -9.15
N GLU A 400 22.85 -29.32 -8.35
CA GLU A 400 22.12 -30.59 -8.47
C GLU A 400 20.67 -30.45 -7.99
N MET A 401 20.42 -29.69 -6.92
CA MET A 401 19.07 -29.37 -6.47
C MET A 401 18.29 -28.61 -7.54
N MET A 402 18.90 -27.61 -8.18
CA MET A 402 18.28 -26.82 -9.26
C MET A 402 17.93 -27.67 -10.51
N LYS A 403 18.66 -28.75 -10.77
CA LYS A 403 18.40 -29.66 -11.91
C LYS A 403 17.23 -30.62 -11.68
N ASN A 404 16.79 -30.77 -10.42
CA ASN A 404 15.78 -31.75 -10.02
C ASN A 404 14.53 -31.02 -9.52
N PRO A 405 13.64 -30.55 -10.43
CA PRO A 405 12.44 -29.85 -10.03
C PRO A 405 11.49 -30.75 -9.26
N LYS A 406 10.86 -30.20 -8.22
CA LYS A 406 9.90 -30.93 -7.41
C LYS A 406 8.52 -30.95 -8.08
N PRO A 407 7.80 -32.09 -8.08
CA PRO A 407 6.48 -32.18 -8.73
C PRO A 407 5.46 -31.16 -8.23
N GLU A 408 5.52 -30.80 -6.94
CA GLU A 408 4.60 -29.85 -6.30
C GLU A 408 4.70 -28.41 -6.83
N TRP A 409 5.78 -28.05 -7.53
CA TRP A 409 5.93 -26.71 -8.12
C TRP A 409 5.12 -26.52 -9.40
N GLY A 410 4.65 -27.60 -10.02
CA GLY A 410 3.89 -27.52 -11.26
C GLY A 410 4.65 -26.78 -12.35
N SER A 411 4.08 -25.68 -12.84
CA SER A 411 4.68 -24.84 -13.89
C SER A 411 5.55 -23.69 -13.37
N ASP A 412 5.56 -23.44 -12.06
CA ASP A 412 6.25 -22.30 -11.44
C ASP A 412 7.55 -22.77 -10.77
N ILE A 413 8.46 -23.26 -11.62
CA ILE A 413 9.74 -23.84 -11.18
C ILE A 413 10.73 -22.70 -10.90
N PRO A 414 11.39 -22.67 -9.73
CA PRO A 414 12.38 -21.66 -9.40
C PRO A 414 13.54 -21.69 -10.40
N ASP A 415 13.85 -20.55 -10.99
CA ASP A 415 14.92 -20.35 -11.98
C ASP A 415 16.24 -19.85 -11.35
N THR A 416 16.21 -19.52 -10.05
CA THR A 416 17.36 -19.10 -9.26
C THR A 416 17.41 -19.84 -7.93
N LYS A 417 18.61 -19.96 -7.35
CA LYS A 417 18.81 -20.57 -6.03
C LYS A 417 18.08 -19.81 -4.92
N GLU A 418 17.96 -18.51 -5.04
CA GLU A 418 17.23 -17.69 -4.08
C GLU A 418 15.72 -17.92 -4.14
N ALA A 419 15.16 -18.17 -5.33
CA ALA A 419 13.76 -18.60 -5.45
C ALA A 419 13.52 -20.03 -4.95
N TYR A 420 14.58 -20.84 -4.85
CA TYR A 420 14.50 -22.22 -4.38
C TYR A 420 14.44 -22.32 -2.86
N VAL A 421 15.26 -21.51 -2.15
CA VAL A 421 15.31 -21.45 -0.67
C VAL A 421 14.02 -20.87 -0.12
#